data_AF-A0AAV4ESP6-F1
#
_entry.id   AF-A0AAV4ESP6-F1
#
_cell.length_a   1.000
_cell.length_b   1.000
_cell.length_c   1.000
_cell.angle_alpha   90.00
_cell.angle_beta   90.00
_cell.angle_gamma   90.00
#
_symmetry.space_group_name_H-M   'P 1'
#
loop_
_entity.id
_entity.type
_entity.pdbx_description
1 polymer ?
#
loop_
_entity_poly.entity_id
_entity_poly.type
_entity_poly.pdbx_seq_one_letter_code
_entity_poly.pdbx_strand_id
1 'polypeptide(L)'
;MCKIRTVWWLRHCLPALLHNSFFSGLCLCDSSSSNHHNSFSSSNSSISSDSVVVIIIVVVVVVVVVVVVVAAAVSAVVVVVVVGVVAAVVVVVVVVVVVVVVVVGLVVVVAVVVVVVFVVLLMGTVDGGRGKGRQRKSWLDNVKEWTKMTLPDLLIQANDRPAWRRTAASSALKSPRL
;
A
#
# COMPACT_ATOMS: atom_id res chain seq x y z
N MET A 1 10.01 23.05 -20.73
CA MET A 1 10.39 21.65 -21.08
C MET A 1 9.13 20.91 -21.53
N CYS A 2 9.24 20.01 -22.50
CA CYS A 2 8.09 19.57 -23.32
C CYS A 2 7.85 18.06 -23.22
N LYS A 3 6.56 17.66 -23.24
CA LYS A 3 5.98 16.36 -23.67
C LYS A 3 6.68 15.04 -23.30
N ILE A 4 5.87 14.09 -22.78
CA ILE A 4 5.34 12.98 -23.61
C ILE A 4 3.96 12.57 -23.06
N ARG A 5 2.99 12.40 -23.96
CA ARG A 5 1.73 11.68 -23.75
C ARG A 5 1.82 10.39 -24.58
N THR A 6 1.40 9.26 -24.01
CA THR A 6 1.13 8.01 -24.73
C THR A 6 -0.38 7.76 -24.65
N VAL A 7 -1.14 8.01 -25.73
CA VAL A 7 -1.51 7.00 -26.77
C VAL A 7 -2.30 5.86 -26.09
N TRP A 8 -3.64 5.73 -26.13
CA TRP A 8 -4.70 6.14 -27.08
C TRP A 8 -4.41 5.80 -28.55
N TRP A 9 -5.32 5.01 -29.15
CA TRP A 9 -5.27 4.37 -30.48
C TRP A 9 -4.67 2.96 -30.54
N LEU A 10 -5.53 1.96 -30.32
CA LEU A 10 -5.71 0.93 -31.34
C LEU A 10 -7.21 0.81 -31.67
N ARG A 11 -7.64 1.65 -32.61
CA ARG A 11 -8.96 1.62 -33.24
C ARG A 11 -8.78 0.94 -34.59
N HIS A 12 -9.68 0.03 -34.97
CA HIS A 12 -10.13 -0.31 -36.33
C HIS A 12 -10.48 -1.80 -36.49
N CYS A 13 -11.76 -2.13 -36.32
CA CYS A 13 -12.52 -3.00 -37.24
C CYS A 13 -14.03 -2.92 -36.92
N LEU A 14 -14.66 -1.84 -37.40
CA LEU A 14 -16.06 -1.79 -37.87
C LEU A 14 -15.95 -1.48 -39.39
N PRO A 15 -16.87 -1.93 -40.26
CA PRO A 15 -18.33 -1.72 -40.18
C PRO A 15 -19.11 -3.07 -40.19
N ALA A 16 -20.43 -3.18 -40.40
CA ALA A 16 -21.42 -2.20 -40.88
C ALA A 16 -22.86 -2.39 -40.36
N LEU A 17 -23.59 -1.28 -40.35
CA LEU A 17 -25.03 -1.17 -40.61
C LEU A 17 -25.32 -1.44 -42.10
N LEU A 18 -26.27 -2.32 -42.42
CA LEU A 18 -27.21 -2.30 -43.57
C LEU A 18 -28.30 -3.35 -43.22
N HIS A 19 -29.57 -2.98 -42.99
CA HIS A 19 -30.57 -2.64 -44.02
C HIS A 19 -30.92 -3.86 -44.91
N ASN A 20 -32.05 -4.51 -44.62
CA ASN A 20 -32.73 -5.39 -45.59
C ASN A 20 -34.24 -5.38 -45.36
N SER A 21 -34.83 -4.24 -45.73
CA SER A 21 -36.24 -4.13 -46.06
C SER A 21 -36.48 -4.71 -47.47
N PHE A 22 -37.68 -5.20 -47.74
CA PHE A 22 -38.20 -5.56 -49.07
C PHE A 22 -37.46 -6.64 -49.89
N PHE A 23 -38.09 -7.82 -49.97
CA PHE A 23 -38.29 -8.44 -51.28
C PHE A 23 -39.77 -8.76 -51.48
N SER A 24 -40.46 -7.87 -52.21
CA SER A 24 -41.81 -8.10 -52.71
C SER A 24 -41.73 -8.57 -54.15
N GLY A 25 -42.46 -9.63 -54.49
CA GLY A 25 -42.56 -10.19 -55.85
C GLY A 25 -43.27 -11.54 -55.79
N LEU A 26 -44.60 -11.60 -55.77
CA LEU A 26 -45.52 -11.48 -56.91
C LEU A 26 -45.35 -12.56 -58.00
N CYS A 27 -46.08 -13.66 -57.84
CA CYS A 27 -46.93 -14.35 -58.83
C CYS A 27 -47.85 -15.27 -57.99
N LEU A 28 -49.16 -15.04 -57.80
CA LEU A 28 -50.30 -14.93 -58.72
C LEU A 28 -50.63 -16.22 -59.50
N CYS A 29 -51.91 -16.63 -59.39
CA CYS A 29 -52.59 -17.76 -60.02
C CYS A 29 -52.16 -19.19 -59.54
N ASP A 30 -53.06 -20.18 -59.43
CA ASP A 30 -54.50 -20.21 -59.73
C ASP A 30 -55.30 -21.16 -58.80
N SER A 31 -56.62 -21.00 -58.88
CA SER A 31 -57.72 -21.76 -58.31
C SER A 31 -57.55 -23.29 -58.31
N SER A 32 -57.98 -23.95 -57.22
CA SER A 32 -59.22 -24.76 -57.25
C SER A 32 -59.56 -25.46 -55.94
N SER A 33 -60.86 -25.39 -55.64
CA SER A 33 -61.65 -26.19 -54.71
C SER A 33 -61.20 -27.64 -54.48
N SER A 34 -61.10 -28.05 -53.20
CA SER A 34 -61.70 -29.31 -52.73
C SER A 34 -61.77 -29.37 -51.19
N ASN A 35 -62.98 -29.52 -50.65
CA ASN A 35 -63.18 -29.83 -49.24
C ASN A 35 -62.81 -31.30 -49.00
N HIS A 36 -61.67 -31.56 -48.36
CA HIS A 36 -61.37 -32.88 -47.81
C HIS A 36 -61.23 -32.82 -46.29
N HIS A 37 -62.16 -33.51 -45.62
CA HIS A 37 -62.11 -33.80 -44.19
C HIS A 37 -60.95 -34.75 -43.91
N ASN A 38 -59.74 -34.22 -43.75
CA ASN A 38 -58.62 -35.00 -43.26
C ASN A 38 -58.78 -35.20 -41.75
N SER A 39 -59.39 -36.33 -41.40
CA SER A 39 -59.32 -36.91 -40.08
C SER A 39 -57.88 -36.91 -39.60
N PHE A 40 -57.59 -36.16 -38.53
CA PHE A 40 -56.29 -36.24 -37.86
C PHE A 40 -56.17 -37.62 -37.20
N SER A 41 -55.70 -38.59 -37.98
CA SER A 41 -55.26 -39.89 -37.48
C SER A 41 -54.03 -39.66 -36.60
N SER A 42 -54.27 -39.48 -35.31
CA SER A 42 -53.26 -39.38 -34.24
C SER A 42 -52.34 -40.59 -34.31
N SER A 43 -51.28 -40.45 -35.10
CA SER A 43 -50.29 -41.48 -35.35
C SER A 43 -49.36 -41.50 -34.15
N ASN A 44 -49.81 -42.17 -33.09
CA ASN A 44 -48.99 -42.50 -31.93
C ASN A 44 -47.81 -43.34 -32.41
N SER A 45 -46.73 -42.66 -32.75
CA SER A 45 -45.46 -43.25 -33.11
C SER A 45 -44.93 -43.90 -31.84
N SER A 46 -45.07 -45.21 -31.74
CA SER A 46 -44.51 -46.01 -30.66
C SER A 46 -43.00 -45.90 -30.70
N ILE A 47 -42.46 -44.96 -29.92
CA ILE A 47 -41.02 -44.75 -29.73
C ILE A 47 -40.44 -46.06 -29.22
N SER A 48 -39.61 -46.71 -30.03
CA SER A 48 -38.89 -47.92 -29.66
C SER A 48 -38.15 -47.72 -28.35
N SER A 49 -38.20 -48.70 -27.43
CA SER A 49 -37.54 -48.60 -26.12
C SER A 49 -36.03 -48.28 -26.26
N ASP A 50 -35.38 -48.78 -27.31
CA ASP A 50 -33.99 -48.50 -27.64
C ASP A 50 -33.73 -47.00 -27.86
N SER A 51 -34.63 -46.31 -28.56
CA SER A 51 -34.54 -44.86 -28.79
C SER A 51 -34.60 -44.08 -27.48
N VAL A 52 -35.42 -44.54 -26.52
CA VAL A 52 -35.49 -43.93 -25.17
C VAL A 52 -34.18 -44.12 -24.41
N VAL A 53 -33.59 -45.32 -24.47
CA VAL A 53 -32.29 -45.61 -23.84
C VAL A 53 -31.18 -44.74 -24.44
N VAL A 54 -31.12 -44.60 -25.77
CA VAL A 54 -30.16 -43.72 -26.45
C VAL A 54 -30.33 -42.26 -26.02
N ILE A 55 -31.56 -41.75 -25.95
CA ILE A 55 -31.83 -40.38 -25.48
C ILE A 55 -31.35 -40.20 -24.03
N ILE A 56 -31.63 -41.15 -23.14
CA ILE A 56 -31.17 -41.09 -21.73
C ILE A 56 -29.64 -41.06 -21.67
N ILE A 57 -28.93 -41.91 -22.41
CA ILE A 57 -27.47 -41.94 -22.45
C ILE A 57 -26.92 -40.60 -22.96
N VAL A 58 -27.48 -40.04 -24.04
CA VAL A 58 -27.06 -38.73 -24.58
C VAL A 58 -27.28 -37.61 -23.54
N VAL A 59 -28.43 -37.58 -22.87
CA VAL A 59 -28.71 -36.59 -21.80
C VAL A 59 -27.70 -36.74 -20.65
N VAL A 60 -27.42 -37.95 -20.18
CA VAL A 60 -26.43 -38.20 -19.12
C VAL A 60 -25.04 -37.73 -19.54
N VAL A 61 -24.60 -38.04 -20.76
CA VAL A 61 -23.30 -37.59 -21.28
C VAL A 61 -23.24 -36.06 -21.35
N VAL A 62 -24.27 -35.39 -21.85
CA VAL A 62 -24.33 -33.91 -21.89
C VAL A 62 -24.26 -33.32 -20.47
N VAL A 63 -25.00 -33.87 -19.50
CA VAL A 63 -24.95 -33.42 -18.11
C VAL A 63 -23.55 -33.59 -17.51
N VAL A 64 -22.90 -34.74 -17.74
CA VAL A 64 -21.52 -34.97 -17.27
C VAL A 64 -20.54 -33.97 -17.89
N VAL A 65 -20.64 -33.70 -19.20
CA VAL A 65 -19.80 -32.71 -19.88
C VAL A 65 -20.02 -31.31 -19.29
N VAL A 66 -21.27 -30.89 -19.07
CA VAL A 66 -21.58 -29.59 -18.43
C VAL A 66 -21.00 -29.51 -17.02
N VAL A 67 -21.13 -30.56 -16.21
CA VAL A 67 -20.57 -30.60 -14.84
C VAL A 67 -19.04 -30.48 -14.87
N VAL A 68 -18.36 -31.19 -15.78
CA VAL A 68 -16.89 -31.10 -15.94
C VAL A 68 -16.45 -29.71 -16.37
N VAL A 69 -17.15 -29.08 -17.32
CA VAL A 69 -16.85 -27.71 -17.76
C VAL A 69 -17.06 -26.69 -16.64
N VAL A 70 -18.14 -26.81 -15.86
CA VAL A 70 -18.40 -25.94 -14.71
C VAL A 70 -17.35 -26.13 -13.62
N ALA A 71 -16.98 -27.37 -13.30
CA ALA A 71 -15.92 -27.67 -12.32
C ALA A 71 -14.57 -27.10 -12.74
N ALA A 72 -14.20 -27.23 -14.03
CA ALA A 72 -12.99 -26.64 -14.59
C ALA A 72 -13.01 -25.11 -14.48
N ALA A 73 -14.12 -24.47 -14.87
CA ALA A 73 -14.28 -23.01 -14.77
C ALA A 73 -14.18 -22.50 -13.33
N VAL A 74 -14.84 -23.16 -12.37
CA VAL A 74 -14.74 -22.82 -10.94
C VAL A 74 -13.29 -22.99 -10.44
N SER A 75 -12.61 -24.07 -10.82
CA SER A 75 -11.21 -24.28 -10.42
C SER A 75 -10.28 -23.16 -10.94
N ALA A 76 -10.47 -22.71 -12.19
CA ALA A 76 -9.71 -21.60 -12.77
C ALA A 76 -9.96 -20.28 -12.03
N VAL A 77 -11.22 -19.98 -11.69
CA VAL A 77 -11.57 -18.79 -10.89
C VAL A 77 -10.91 -18.83 -9.52
N VAL A 78 -10.94 -19.98 -8.83
CA VAL A 78 -10.27 -20.15 -7.52
C VAL A 78 -8.77 -19.90 -7.63
N VAL A 79 -8.08 -20.43 -8.64
CA VAL A 79 -6.65 -20.18 -8.84
C VAL A 79 -6.36 -18.69 -9.05
N VAL A 80 -7.16 -18.00 -9.89
CA VAL A 80 -6.99 -16.54 -10.11
C VAL A 80 -7.18 -15.74 -8.82
N VAL A 81 -8.20 -16.09 -8.01
CA VAL A 81 -8.43 -15.44 -6.71
C VAL A 81 -7.26 -15.68 -5.75
N VAL A 82 -6.76 -16.91 -5.63
CA VAL A 82 -5.61 -17.25 -4.77
C VAL A 82 -4.36 -16.48 -5.21
N VAL A 83 -4.04 -16.45 -6.51
CA VAL A 83 -2.90 -15.68 -7.04
C VAL A 83 -3.06 -14.18 -6.75
N GLY A 84 -4.26 -13.63 -6.91
CA GLY A 84 -4.56 -12.23 -6.59
C GLY A 84 -4.36 -11.90 -5.10
N VAL A 85 -4.81 -12.78 -4.20
CA VAL A 85 -4.59 -12.64 -2.74
C VAL A 85 -3.11 -12.73 -2.39
N VAL A 86 -2.37 -13.69 -2.95
CA VAL A 86 -0.92 -13.82 -2.72
C VAL A 86 -0.17 -12.57 -3.20
N ALA A 87 -0.50 -12.05 -4.39
CA ALA A 87 0.09 -10.82 -4.90
C ALA A 87 -0.20 -9.61 -3.99
N ALA A 88 -1.43 -9.47 -3.51
CA ALA A 88 -1.80 -8.41 -2.56
C ALA A 88 -1.02 -8.52 -1.23
N VAL A 89 -0.88 -9.73 -0.67
CA VAL A 89 -0.09 -9.98 0.54
C VAL A 89 1.39 -9.62 0.33
N VAL A 90 1.99 -10.00 -0.81
CA VAL A 90 3.38 -9.62 -1.14
C VAL A 90 3.55 -8.10 -1.21
N VAL A 91 2.62 -7.38 -1.86
CA VAL A 91 2.64 -5.90 -1.90
C VAL A 91 2.56 -5.30 -0.49
N VAL A 92 1.67 -5.80 0.37
CA VAL A 92 1.57 -5.33 1.77
C VAL A 92 2.87 -5.57 2.53
N VAL A 93 3.49 -6.75 2.40
CA VAL A 93 4.77 -7.07 3.03
C VAL A 93 5.88 -6.11 2.56
N VAL A 94 5.97 -5.85 1.25
CA VAL A 94 6.95 -4.89 0.70
C VAL A 94 6.73 -3.48 1.26
N VAL A 95 5.49 -3.00 1.34
CA VAL A 95 5.17 -1.70 1.93
C VAL A 95 5.58 -1.65 3.41
N VAL A 96 5.30 -2.69 4.20
CA VAL A 96 5.71 -2.77 5.61
C VAL A 96 7.23 -2.74 5.75
N VAL A 97 7.97 -3.48 4.91
CA VAL A 97 9.44 -3.45 4.92
C VAL A 97 9.98 -2.05 4.59
N VAL A 98 9.42 -1.37 3.60
CA VAL A 98 9.81 0.02 3.26
C VAL A 98 9.56 0.96 4.44
N VAL A 99 8.39 0.88 5.10
CA VAL A 99 8.08 1.69 6.28
C VAL A 99 9.07 1.42 7.43
N VAL A 100 9.39 0.15 7.71
CA VAL A 100 10.39 -0.22 8.73
C VAL A 100 11.76 0.37 8.41
N VAL A 101 12.23 0.27 7.15
CA VAL A 101 13.52 0.84 6.73
C VAL A 101 13.55 2.36 6.90
N VAL A 102 12.45 3.06 6.55
CA VAL A 102 12.34 4.52 6.74
C VAL A 102 12.36 4.90 8.22
N VAL A 103 11.63 4.18 9.08
CA VAL A 103 11.62 4.42 10.53
C VAL A 103 13.00 4.17 11.16
N VAL A 104 13.67 3.05 10.82
CA VAL A 104 15.03 2.76 11.29
C VAL A 104 16.01 3.82 10.81
N GLY A 105 15.94 4.25 9.54
CA GLY A 105 16.77 5.32 9.01
C GLY A 105 16.57 6.64 9.76
N LEU A 106 15.33 7.02 10.06
CA LEU A 106 15.01 8.22 10.85
C LEU A 106 15.57 8.13 12.27
N VAL A 107 15.42 6.98 12.95
CA VAL A 107 15.99 6.75 14.29
C VAL A 107 17.52 6.89 14.28
N VAL A 108 18.20 6.33 13.27
CA VAL A 108 19.66 6.47 13.11
C VAL A 108 20.05 7.93 12.88
N VAL A 109 19.35 8.67 12.01
CA VAL A 109 19.61 10.10 11.78
C VAL A 109 19.44 10.91 13.08
N VAL A 110 18.35 10.69 13.83
CA VAL A 110 18.12 11.35 15.12
C VAL A 110 19.23 11.01 16.13
N ALA A 111 19.64 9.73 16.22
CA ALA A 111 20.73 9.32 17.09
C ALA A 111 22.05 10.01 16.73
N VAL A 112 22.41 10.08 15.44
CA VAL A 112 23.59 10.80 14.96
C VAL A 112 23.51 12.29 15.29
N VAL A 113 22.35 12.94 15.09
CA VAL A 113 22.15 14.35 15.45
C VAL A 113 22.33 14.57 16.96
N VAL A 114 21.76 13.70 17.81
CA VAL A 114 21.94 13.77 19.27
C VAL A 114 23.42 13.59 19.65
N VAL A 115 24.13 12.63 19.05
CA VAL A 115 25.57 12.44 19.28
C VAL A 115 26.38 13.66 18.84
N VAL A 116 26.11 14.23 17.67
CA VAL A 116 26.79 15.44 17.19
C VAL A 116 26.52 16.63 18.10
N VAL A 117 25.27 16.87 18.49
CA VAL A 117 24.91 17.95 19.43
C VAL A 117 25.58 17.74 20.80
N PHE A 118 25.57 16.52 21.32
CA PHE A 118 26.24 16.17 22.58
C PHE A 118 27.75 16.39 22.49
N VAL A 119 28.39 15.96 21.40
CA VAL A 119 29.82 16.22 21.14
C VAL A 119 30.11 17.71 21.04
N VAL A 120 29.29 18.50 20.34
CA VAL A 120 29.47 19.97 20.27
C VAL A 120 29.34 20.63 21.65
N LEU A 121 28.34 20.23 22.44
CA LEU A 121 28.13 20.73 23.80
C LEU A 121 29.28 20.35 24.75
N LEU A 122 29.78 19.11 24.67
CA LEU A 122 30.93 18.66 25.47
C LEU A 122 32.25 19.27 25.00
N MET A 123 32.47 19.39 23.69
CA MET A 123 33.71 19.93 23.15
C MET A 123 33.86 21.41 23.47
N GLY A 124 32.76 22.13 23.71
CA GLY A 124 32.70 23.12 24.78
C GLY A 124 33.67 24.30 24.67
N THR A 125 34.37 24.44 23.55
CA THR A 125 35.01 25.66 23.09
C THR A 125 33.89 26.62 22.74
N VAL A 126 33.29 27.17 23.78
CA VAL A 126 32.74 28.51 23.74
C VAL A 126 33.85 29.35 23.13
N ASP A 127 33.68 29.73 21.86
CA ASP A 127 34.41 30.81 21.20
C ASP A 127 33.97 32.11 21.87
N GLY A 128 34.34 32.23 23.15
CA GLY A 128 34.19 33.42 23.94
C GLY A 128 35.15 34.40 23.33
N GLY A 129 34.64 35.24 22.43
CA GLY A 129 35.33 36.36 21.81
C GLY A 129 35.98 37.19 22.91
N ARG A 130 37.26 36.91 23.15
CA ARG A 130 38.05 37.48 24.24
C ARG A 130 39.27 38.11 23.61
N GLY A 131 39.44 39.41 23.92
CA GLY A 131 40.54 40.22 23.42
C GLY A 131 41.88 39.52 23.59
N LYS A 132 42.66 39.55 22.51
CA LYS A 132 44.01 39.00 22.38
C LYS A 132 44.87 39.44 23.57
N GLY A 133 45.28 38.51 24.45
CA GLY A 133 46.24 38.79 25.53
C GLY A 133 45.91 38.34 26.96
N ARG A 134 44.71 37.83 27.27
CA ARG A 134 44.44 37.23 28.60
C ARG A 134 44.68 35.72 28.64
N GLN A 135 45.41 35.28 29.67
CA GLN A 135 45.70 33.88 29.96
C GLN A 135 44.38 33.12 30.27
N ARG A 136 44.26 31.88 29.79
CA ARG A 136 43.05 31.05 29.99
C ARG A 136 42.91 30.69 31.48
N LYS A 137 42.00 31.35 32.21
CA LYS A 137 41.47 30.81 33.48
C LYS A 137 40.71 29.52 33.18
N SER A 138 40.99 28.44 33.90
CA SER A 138 40.20 27.20 33.77
C SER A 138 38.78 27.42 34.28
N TRP A 139 37.85 26.54 33.92
CA TRP A 139 36.51 26.56 34.50
C TRP A 139 36.55 26.41 36.03
N LEU A 140 37.45 25.55 36.54
CA LEU A 140 37.70 25.34 37.97
C LEU A 140 38.14 26.63 38.67
N ASP A 141 38.96 27.47 38.02
CA ASP A 141 39.39 28.76 38.58
C ASP A 141 38.24 29.77 38.68
N ASN A 142 37.31 29.76 37.72
CA ASN A 142 36.11 30.61 37.78
C ASN A 142 35.16 30.15 38.88
N VAL A 143 34.93 28.83 39.03
CA VAL A 143 34.12 28.28 40.11
C VAL A 143 34.74 28.61 41.48
N LYS A 144 36.05 28.48 41.62
CA LYS A 144 36.80 28.89 42.83
C LYS A 144 36.69 30.39 43.10
N GLU A 145 36.72 31.24 42.08
CA GLU A 145 36.57 32.69 42.22
C GLU A 145 35.16 33.11 42.65
N TRP A 146 34.12 32.47 42.10
CA TRP A 146 32.72 32.77 42.43
C TRP A 146 32.30 32.25 43.81
N THR A 147 32.69 31.03 44.16
CA THR A 147 32.32 30.38 45.42
C THR A 147 33.26 30.70 46.58
N LYS A 148 34.51 31.11 46.28
CA LYS A 148 35.64 31.21 47.22
C LYS A 148 36.00 29.91 47.96
N MET A 149 35.52 28.75 47.48
CA MET A 149 35.78 27.43 48.07
C MET A 149 36.79 26.64 47.23
N THR A 150 37.47 25.67 47.85
CA THR A 150 38.37 24.77 47.10
C THR A 150 37.59 23.62 46.46
N LEU A 151 38.17 22.97 45.46
CA LEU A 151 37.52 21.85 44.76
C LEU A 151 37.08 20.68 45.68
N PRO A 152 37.88 20.21 46.67
CA PRO A 152 37.41 19.19 47.60
C PRO A 152 36.24 19.68 48.47
N ASP A 153 36.25 20.93 48.94
CA ASP A 153 35.13 21.51 49.71
C ASP A 153 33.84 21.53 48.89
N LEU A 154 33.94 21.85 47.60
CA LEU A 154 32.81 21.84 46.66
C LEU A 154 32.27 20.42 46.43
N LEU A 155 33.12 19.39 46.39
CA LEU A 155 32.67 18.00 46.29
C LEU A 155 31.98 17.52 47.57
N ILE A 156 32.46 17.94 48.74
CA ILE A 156 31.81 17.67 50.03
C ILE A 156 30.45 18.39 50.10
N GLN A 157 30.39 19.67 49.73
CA GLN A 157 29.17 20.48 49.76
C GLN A 157 28.16 20.09 48.66
N ALA A 158 28.59 19.54 47.52
CA ALA A 158 27.69 19.03 46.49
C ALA A 158 26.86 17.82 46.97
N ASN A 159 27.37 17.07 47.95
CA ASN A 159 26.64 15.99 48.62
C ASN A 159 25.51 16.54 49.53
N ASP A 160 25.67 17.75 50.06
CA ASP A 160 24.65 18.49 50.83
C ASP A 160 23.79 19.38 49.91
N ARG A 161 22.75 18.78 49.32
CA ARG A 161 21.78 19.48 48.45
C ARG A 161 21.21 20.80 49.04
N PRO A 162 20.74 20.87 50.30
CA PRO A 162 20.22 22.12 50.86
C PRO A 162 21.30 23.18 51.17
N ALA A 163 22.56 22.81 51.39
CA ALA A 163 23.67 23.78 51.39
C ALA A 163 23.94 24.30 49.97
N TRP A 164 24.08 23.41 48.98
CA TRP A 164 24.33 23.78 47.59
C TRP A 164 23.31 24.78 47.02
N ARG A 165 22.01 24.59 47.31
CA ARG A 165 20.95 25.53 46.89
C ARG A 165 21.15 26.94 47.44
N ARG A 166 21.66 27.08 48.68
CA ARG A 166 21.93 28.39 49.30
C ARG A 166 23.13 29.08 48.63
N THR A 167 24.21 28.34 48.37
CA THR A 167 25.40 28.85 47.66
C THR A 167 25.08 29.26 46.22
N ALA A 168 24.25 28.48 45.51
CA ALA A 168 23.80 28.82 44.15
C ALA A 168 22.93 30.09 44.13
N ALA A 169 21.97 30.22 45.05
CA ALA A 169 21.10 31.39 45.14
C ALA A 169 21.86 32.67 45.51
N SER A 170 22.81 32.61 46.45
CA SER A 170 23.63 33.77 46.83
C SER A 170 24.62 34.19 45.72
N SER A 171 25.10 33.23 44.93
CA SER A 171 25.93 33.50 43.75
C SER A 171 25.12 34.18 42.63
N ALA A 172 23.88 33.75 42.40
CA ALA A 172 23.00 34.33 41.38
C ALA A 172 22.59 35.79 41.67
N LEU A 173 22.42 36.15 42.95
CA LEU A 173 22.17 37.53 43.39
C LEU A 173 23.38 38.46 43.14
N LYS A 174 24.58 37.90 43.02
CA LYS A 174 25.83 38.64 42.87
C LYS A 174 26.20 38.81 41.39
N SER A 175 25.28 39.38 40.60
CA SER A 175 25.59 39.86 39.26
C SER A 175 26.85 40.74 39.31
N PRO A 176 27.84 40.52 38.43
CA PRO A 176 28.87 41.52 38.19
C PRO A 176 28.16 42.83 37.82
N ARG A 177 28.50 43.92 38.51
CA ARG A 177 28.24 45.26 37.96
C ARG A 177 29.30 45.44 36.88
N LEU A 178 28.86 45.36 35.63
CA LEU A 178 29.64 45.73 34.44
C LEU A 178 29.95 47.23 34.47
#